data_AF-A0A822HCI6-F1
#
_entry.id   AF-A0A822HCI6-F1
#
_cell.length_a   1.000
_cell.length_b   1.000
_cell.length_c   1.000
_cell.angle_alpha   90.00
_cell.angle_beta   90.00
_cell.angle_gamma   90.00
#
_symmetry.space_group_name_H-M   'P 1'
#
loop_
_entity.id
_entity.type
_entity.pdbx_description
1 polymer ?
#
loop_
_entity_poly.entity_id
_entity_poly.type
_entity_poly.pdbx_seq_one_letter_code
_entity_poly.pdbx_strand_id
1 'polypeptide(L)'
;MFVGRENMSVTGGLAIGVPGELRTYKKAYEEFGGGVSWKELFQPTIRLCRKGFRLSEAQAEAIQEQARVILNDSTMRELYVKNPYTNELYGAGDIMKRPKLA
;
A
#
# COMPACT_ATOMS: atom_id res chain seq x y z
N MET A 1 25.80 4.95 10.53
CA MET A 1 24.61 4.39 11.19
C MET A 1 24.40 2.91 10.89
N PHE A 2 24.72 2.40 9.68
CA PHE A 2 24.53 0.99 9.30
C PHE A 2 25.75 0.33 8.64
N VAL A 3 26.98 0.78 8.95
CA VAL A 3 28.21 0.22 8.38
C VAL A 3 28.36 -1.26 8.79
N GLY A 4 28.49 -2.16 7.81
CA GLY A 4 28.54 -3.61 8.02
C GLY A 4 27.17 -4.27 8.25
N ARG A 5 26.08 -3.50 8.14
CA ARG A 5 24.68 -3.97 8.25
C ARG A 5 23.76 -3.18 7.33
N GLU A 6 24.21 -2.92 6.12
CA GLU A 6 23.58 -2.02 5.15
C GLU A 6 22.14 -2.43 4.85
N ASN A 7 21.85 -3.74 4.83
CA ASN A 7 20.52 -4.25 4.54
C ASN A 7 19.46 -3.81 5.58
N MET A 8 19.87 -3.46 6.80
CA MET A 8 18.98 -2.97 7.87
C MET A 8 18.47 -1.56 7.62
N SER A 9 19.07 -0.81 6.69
CA SER A 9 18.54 0.50 6.25
C SER A 9 17.57 0.39 5.08
N VAL A 10 17.37 -0.80 4.52
CA VAL A 10 16.50 -1.04 3.36
C VAL A 10 15.28 -1.87 3.76
N THR A 11 15.46 -2.86 4.65
CA THR A 11 14.42 -3.83 4.99
C THR A 11 14.18 -3.91 6.50
N GLY A 12 12.91 -4.15 6.87
CA GLY A 12 12.49 -4.29 8.26
C GLY A 12 12.29 -2.96 8.99
N GLY A 13 11.91 -3.04 10.27
CA GLY A 13 11.47 -1.89 11.05
C GLY A 13 12.54 -0.80 11.27
N LEU A 14 13.83 -1.15 11.19
CA LEU A 14 14.92 -0.19 11.36
C LEU A 14 15.15 0.71 10.14
N ALA A 15 14.57 0.33 8.99
CA ALA A 15 14.54 1.18 7.81
C ALA A 15 13.41 2.22 7.86
N ILE A 16 12.49 2.12 8.84
CA ILE A 16 11.29 2.98 8.91
C ILE A 16 11.63 4.29 9.63
N GLY A 17 11.52 5.41 8.91
CA GLY A 17 11.41 6.74 9.50
C GLY A 17 10.01 7.01 10.06
N VAL A 18 9.85 8.02 10.91
CA VAL A 18 8.53 8.40 11.46
C VAL A 18 7.60 8.86 10.32
N PRO A 19 6.46 8.18 10.04
CA PRO A 19 5.55 8.59 8.98
C PRO A 19 4.90 9.95 9.27
N GLY A 20 4.90 10.83 8.28
CA GLY A 20 4.46 12.24 8.41
C GLY A 20 3.31 12.64 7.49
N GLU A 21 2.92 11.76 6.57
CA GLU A 21 2.03 12.03 5.44
C GLU A 21 0.68 12.61 5.88
N LEU A 22 0.01 12.00 6.87
CA LEU A 22 -1.29 12.47 7.36
C LEU A 22 -1.22 13.86 7.97
N ARG A 23 -0.14 14.15 8.72
CA ARG A 23 0.09 15.46 9.32
C ARG A 23 0.33 16.50 8.24
N THR A 24 1.14 16.17 7.25
CA THR A 24 1.43 17.06 6.11
C THR A 24 0.18 17.36 5.30
N TYR A 25 -0.63 16.35 4.98
CA TYR A 25 -1.91 16.55 4.29
C TYR A 25 -2.87 17.43 5.10
N LYS A 26 -2.95 17.22 6.42
CA LYS A 26 -3.80 18.04 7.28
C LYS A 26 -3.34 19.50 7.29
N LYS A 27 -2.03 19.75 7.38
CA LYS A 27 -1.44 21.08 7.34
C LYS A 27 -1.69 21.77 6.00
N ALA A 28 -1.47 21.07 4.89
CA ALA A 28 -1.76 21.59 3.56
C ALA A 28 -3.26 21.91 3.37
N TYR A 29 -4.15 21.07 3.90
CA TYR A 29 -5.58 21.33 3.88
C TYR A 29 -6.00 22.55 4.73
N GLU A 30 -5.35 22.78 5.87
CA GLU A 30 -5.60 23.96 6.71
C GLU A 30 -5.12 25.26 6.06
N GLU A 31 -4.02 25.21 5.32
CA GLU A 31 -3.45 26.40 4.65
C GLU A 31 -4.09 26.70 3.30
N PHE A 32 -4.41 25.67 2.51
CA PHE A 32 -4.78 25.82 1.10
C PHE A 32 -6.11 25.13 0.73
N GLY A 33 -6.74 24.42 1.66
CA GLY A 33 -7.95 23.64 1.41
C GLY A 33 -9.26 24.39 1.67
N GLY A 34 -10.29 23.65 2.09
CA GLY A 34 -11.57 24.21 2.57
C GLY A 34 -12.74 24.22 1.58
N GLY A 35 -12.53 23.86 0.31
CA GLY A 35 -13.62 23.71 -0.68
C GLY A 35 -14.56 22.51 -0.44
N VAL A 36 -14.09 21.52 0.34
CA VAL A 36 -14.85 20.35 0.82
C VAL A 36 -14.39 20.02 2.24
N SER A 37 -15.20 19.29 3.01
CA SER A 37 -14.78 18.86 4.35
C SER A 37 -13.61 17.88 4.30
N TRP A 38 -12.77 17.86 5.34
CA TRP A 38 -11.66 16.92 5.46
C TRP A 38 -12.11 15.46 5.24
N LYS A 39 -13.27 15.08 5.78
CA LYS A 39 -13.85 13.74 5.64
C LYS A 39 -14.16 13.39 4.19
N GLU A 40 -14.68 14.35 3.42
CA GLU A 40 -15.11 14.13 2.03
C GLU A 40 -13.95 13.80 1.10
N LEU A 41 -12.74 14.32 1.38
CA LEU A 41 -11.53 14.00 0.62
C LEU A 41 -11.24 12.49 0.58
N PHE A 42 -11.55 11.76 1.66
CA PHE A 42 -11.25 10.34 1.77
C PHE A 42 -12.38 9.44 1.25
N GLN A 43 -13.62 9.93 1.17
CA GLN A 43 -14.77 9.10 0.83
C GLN A 43 -14.64 8.35 -0.50
N PRO A 44 -14.12 8.95 -1.59
CA PRO A 44 -13.90 8.23 -2.85
C PRO A 44 -12.92 7.06 -2.67
N THR A 45 -11.80 7.27 -1.97
CA THR A 45 -10.76 6.25 -1.77
C THR A 45 -11.23 5.13 -0.84
N ILE A 46 -12.00 5.44 0.21
CA ILE A 46 -12.63 4.43 1.08
C ILE A 46 -13.55 3.52 0.24
N ARG A 47 -14.39 4.12 -0.62
CA ARG A 47 -15.26 3.35 -1.53
C ARG A 47 -14.45 2.49 -2.49
N LEU A 48 -13.37 3.04 -3.06
CA LEU A 48 -12.46 2.32 -3.95
C LEU A 48 -11.84 1.11 -3.24
N CYS A 49 -11.34 1.29 -2.02
CA CYS A 49 -10.73 0.21 -1.24
C CYS A 49 -11.72 -0.90 -0.87
N ARG A 50 -13.00 -0.56 -0.61
CA ARG A 50 -14.07 -1.54 -0.32
C ARG A 50 -14.59 -2.26 -1.56
N LYS A 51 -14.86 -1.53 -2.64
CA LYS A 51 -15.38 -2.10 -3.90
C LYS A 51 -14.30 -2.85 -4.67
N GLY A 52 -13.07 -2.38 -4.54
CA GLY A 52 -11.91 -2.84 -5.29
C GLY A 52 -11.65 -2.00 -6.53
N PHE A 53 -10.46 -2.15 -7.08
CA PHE A 53 -10.00 -1.49 -8.29
C PHE A 53 -9.30 -2.49 -9.20
N ARG A 54 -9.38 -2.23 -10.51
CA ARG A 54 -8.68 -3.03 -11.53
C ARG A 54 -7.20 -2.68 -11.51
N LEU A 55 -6.35 -3.69 -11.38
CA LEU A 55 -4.90 -3.50 -11.48
C LEU A 55 -4.48 -3.17 -12.91
N SER A 56 -3.60 -2.18 -13.02
CA SER A 56 -2.89 -1.90 -14.27
C SER A 56 -1.75 -2.91 -14.49
N GLU A 57 -1.23 -2.96 -15.72
CA GLU A 57 -0.05 -3.75 -16.07
C GLU A 57 1.14 -3.42 -15.16
N ALA A 58 1.45 -2.13 -14.98
CA ALA A 58 2.56 -1.69 -14.14
C ALA A 58 2.41 -2.09 -12.67
N GLN A 59 1.17 -2.10 -12.13
CA GLN A 59 0.93 -2.55 -10.76
C GLN A 59 1.11 -4.07 -10.63
N ALA A 60 0.64 -4.82 -11.63
CA ALA A 60 0.82 -6.27 -11.66
C ALA A 60 2.31 -6.63 -11.77
N GLU A 61 3.05 -5.95 -12.64
CA GLU A 61 4.50 -6.13 -12.80
C GLU A 61 5.23 -5.89 -11.47
N ALA A 62 4.96 -4.77 -10.79
CA ALA A 62 5.56 -4.49 -9.48
C ALA A 62 5.25 -5.56 -8.41
N ILE A 63 4.05 -6.16 -8.45
CA ILE A 63 3.69 -7.28 -7.56
C ILE A 63 4.52 -8.52 -7.91
N GLN A 64 4.66 -8.85 -9.20
CA GLN A 64 5.42 -10.01 -9.64
C GLN A 64 6.92 -9.88 -9.35
N GLU A 65 7.50 -8.69 -9.56
CA GLU A 65 8.90 -8.41 -9.21
C GLU A 65 9.19 -8.64 -7.72
N GLN A 66 8.21 -8.41 -6.86
CA GLN A 66 8.31 -8.60 -5.41
C GLN A 66 7.79 -9.96 -4.94
N ALA A 67 7.51 -10.91 -5.84
CA ALA A 67 6.88 -12.19 -5.51
C ALA A 67 7.59 -12.93 -4.37
N ARG A 68 8.93 -12.98 -4.40
CA ARG A 68 9.70 -13.64 -3.32
C ARG A 68 9.53 -12.96 -1.97
N VAL A 69 9.52 -11.62 -1.92
CA VAL A 69 9.34 -10.87 -0.67
C VAL A 69 7.92 -11.07 -0.16
N ILE A 70 6.93 -10.93 -1.04
CA ILE A 70 5.51 -11.10 -0.72
C ILE A 70 5.23 -12.49 -0.17
N LEU A 71 5.70 -13.55 -0.84
CA LEU A 71 5.40 -14.92 -0.44
C LEU A 71 6.06 -15.36 0.87
N ASN A 72 7.13 -14.67 1.29
CA ASN A 72 7.84 -14.94 2.54
C ASN A 72 7.37 -14.07 3.73
N ASP A 73 6.50 -13.09 3.51
CA ASP A 73 5.96 -12.23 4.57
C ASP A 73 4.46 -12.47 4.75
N SER A 74 4.05 -12.93 5.93
CA SER A 74 2.64 -13.27 6.22
C SER A 74 1.66 -12.11 6.02
N THR A 75 2.08 -10.87 6.30
CA THR A 75 1.24 -9.68 6.16
C THR A 75 1.13 -9.27 4.69
N MET A 76 2.21 -9.39 3.92
CA MET A 76 2.19 -9.14 2.47
C MET A 76 1.39 -10.19 1.72
N ARG A 77 1.47 -11.47 2.13
CA ARG A 77 0.63 -12.54 1.56
C ARG A 77 -0.85 -12.20 1.66
N GLU A 78 -1.29 -11.72 2.82
CA GLU A 78 -2.69 -11.32 3.03
C GLU A 78 -3.15 -10.23 2.06
N LEU A 79 -2.23 -9.39 1.59
CA LEU A 79 -2.52 -8.23 0.75
C LEU A 79 -2.44 -8.53 -0.75
N TYR A 80 -1.51 -9.40 -1.18
CA TYR A 80 -1.12 -9.53 -2.58
C TYR A 80 -1.28 -10.94 -3.17
N VAL A 81 -1.56 -11.95 -2.34
CA VAL A 81 -1.91 -13.30 -2.83
C VAL A 81 -3.41 -13.36 -3.08
N LYS A 82 -3.79 -13.55 -4.34
CA LYS A 82 -5.19 -13.72 -4.78
C LYS A 82 -5.74 -15.07 -4.33
N ASN A 83 -4.94 -16.14 -4.46
CA ASN A 83 -5.33 -17.49 -4.06
C ASN A 83 -4.27 -18.09 -3.11
N PRO A 84 -4.57 -18.23 -1.80
CA PRO A 84 -3.59 -18.70 -0.82
C PRO A 84 -3.22 -20.18 -0.99
N TYR A 85 -4.05 -20.99 -1.65
CA TYR A 85 -3.77 -22.40 -1.88
C TYR A 85 -2.77 -22.63 -3.01
N THR A 86 -2.77 -21.76 -4.03
CA THR A 86 -1.87 -21.84 -5.19
C THR A 86 -0.70 -20.87 -5.11
N ASN A 87 -0.69 -19.97 -4.11
CA ASN A 87 0.21 -18.82 -4.04
C ASN A 87 0.13 -17.90 -5.27
N GLU A 88 -1.00 -17.91 -5.97
CA GLU A 88 -1.22 -17.03 -7.12
C GLU A 88 -1.32 -15.58 -6.64
N LEU A 89 -0.42 -14.74 -7.12
CA LEU A 89 -0.43 -13.31 -6.88
C LEU A 89 -1.46 -12.62 -7.78
N TYR A 90 -1.94 -11.46 -7.36
CA TYR A 90 -2.77 -10.62 -8.21
C TYR A 90 -2.05 -10.22 -9.51
N GLY A 91 -2.75 -10.31 -10.64
CA GLY A 91 -2.27 -9.96 -11.98
C GLY A 91 -3.01 -8.78 -12.60
N ALA A 92 -2.59 -8.39 -13.80
CA ALA A 92 -3.21 -7.28 -14.52
C ALA A 92 -4.69 -7.61 -14.82
N GLY A 93 -5.55 -6.61 -14.68
CA GLY A 93 -6.99 -6.79 -14.89
C GLY A 93 -7.75 -7.39 -13.69
N ASP A 94 -7.07 -8.01 -12.73
CA ASP A 94 -7.71 -8.49 -11.50
C ASP A 94 -8.30 -7.33 -10.68
N ILE A 95 -9.37 -7.61 -9.94
CA ILE A 95 -9.97 -6.66 -8.99
C ILE A 95 -9.39 -6.89 -7.60
N MET A 96 -8.55 -5.97 -7.14
CA MET A 96 -7.96 -6.00 -5.79
C MET A 96 -8.78 -5.15 -4.82
N LYS A 97 -9.02 -5.65 -3.60
CA LYS A 97 -9.68 -4.92 -2.50
C LYS A 97 -8.71 -4.63 -1.36
N ARG A 98 -8.97 -3.58 -0.58
CA ARG A 98 -8.13 -3.11 0.54
C ARG A 98 -8.99 -2.78 1.78
N PRO A 99 -9.75 -3.73 2.36
CA PRO A 99 -10.71 -3.45 3.42
C PRO A 99 -10.09 -2.89 4.71
N LYS A 100 -8.88 -3.34 5.09
CA LYS A 100 -8.18 -2.83 6.28
C LYS A 100 -7.73 -1.37 6.14
N LEU A 101 -7.60 -0.86 4.91
CA LEU A 101 -7.22 0.52 4.63
C LEU A 101 -8.44 1.47 4.54
N ALA A 102 -9.66 0.95 4.60
CA ALA A 102 -10.90 1.64 4.22
C ALA A 102 -11.79 2.06 5.39
#